data_AF-A0A8S4H869-F1
#
_entry.id   AF-A0A8S4H869-F1
#
_cell.length_a   1.000
_cell.length_b   1.000
_cell.length_c   1.000
_cell.angle_alpha   90.00
_cell.angle_beta   90.00
_cell.angle_gamma   90.00
#
_symmetry.space_group_name_H-M   'P 1'
#
loop_
_entity.id
_entity.type
_entity.pdbx_description
1 polymer ?
#
loop_
_entity_poly.entity_id
_entity_poly.type
_entity_poly.pdbx_seq_one_letter_code
_entity_poly.pdbx_strand_id
1 'polypeptide(L)'
;MAELTVDTKEFNKDYPFLDKIWNLYEEFNKTIDNKDHHKSNYVEMCKVILEQVDNKKERYKDLCIKLIRNLGPFDFKNNEDKYNSERCKNINSWLYYVTKDYNVPQHVITYIFNQSNNIIGEENKEHYCINSFYKDIYNNPDDIIKLINLEVYKYDILNILKNNKDNNHCSCRKFIVECSNIYEKVNNINCTGLTGDDSKKSNTCSKLQGFNTFYKTNISTNVELQQKLPSLYDAEKEHITICPSDIGKQKQELKAVQRQERGSGLGQEAQSKDSMDSAQQSGSTIPLNGTALVGTRIGIPPFLALMYKFTPVGTWFRSQNPKSTDVFQNLYEAMEKEFYNPRHENAIMNSSQARYNVAYEQI
;
A
#
# COMPACT_ATOMS: atom_id res chain seq x y z
N MET A 1 18.70 12.80 17.25
CA MET A 1 17.23 12.72 17.06
C MET A 1 16.98 11.78 15.90
N ALA A 2 15.94 10.93 15.96
CA ALA A 2 15.61 10.04 14.84
C ALA A 2 15.15 10.88 13.64
N GLU A 3 15.66 10.53 12.46
CA GLU A 3 15.28 11.19 11.20
C GLU A 3 13.87 10.74 10.77
N LEU A 4 13.07 11.66 10.21
CA LEU A 4 11.75 11.33 9.66
C LEU A 4 11.93 10.76 8.24
N THR A 5 12.10 9.44 8.17
CA THR A 5 12.27 8.70 6.93
C THR A 5 11.48 7.39 6.96
N VAL A 6 11.11 6.90 5.78
CA VAL A 6 10.57 5.54 5.62
C VAL A 6 11.71 4.60 5.31
N ASP A 7 11.92 3.54 6.11
CA ASP A 7 12.87 2.48 5.75
C ASP A 7 12.24 1.60 4.65
N THR A 8 12.72 1.75 3.42
CA THR A 8 12.18 0.99 2.28
C THR A 8 12.80 -0.40 2.15
N LYS A 9 13.86 -0.73 2.91
CA LYS A 9 14.61 -1.99 2.71
C LYS A 9 13.75 -3.22 2.94
N GLU A 10 12.93 -3.20 3.99
CA GLU A 10 12.03 -4.31 4.31
C GLU A 10 10.94 -4.45 3.24
N PHE A 11 10.28 -3.33 2.88
CA PHE A 11 9.27 -3.32 1.83
C PHE A 11 9.80 -3.79 0.47
N ASN A 12 11.01 -3.37 0.09
CA ASN A 12 11.63 -3.76 -1.17
C ASN A 12 12.04 -5.23 -1.19
N LYS A 13 12.40 -5.79 -0.03
CA LYS A 13 12.70 -7.22 0.09
C LYS A 13 11.46 -8.08 -0.12
N ASP A 14 10.32 -7.66 0.42
CA ASP A 14 9.07 -8.42 0.35
C ASP A 14 8.32 -8.19 -0.98
N TYR A 15 8.36 -6.97 -1.50
CA TYR A 15 7.66 -6.54 -2.72
C TYR A 15 8.61 -5.84 -3.71
N PRO A 16 9.61 -6.55 -4.27
CA PRO A 16 10.62 -5.97 -5.17
C PRO A 16 10.04 -5.45 -6.50
N PHE A 17 8.83 -5.87 -6.88
CA PHE A 17 8.14 -5.38 -8.07
C PHE A 17 7.46 -4.02 -7.90
N LEU A 18 7.42 -3.48 -6.67
CA LEU A 18 6.97 -2.13 -6.37
C LEU A 18 8.15 -1.15 -6.26
N ASP A 19 9.27 -1.46 -6.93
CA ASP A 19 10.50 -0.67 -6.93
C ASP A 19 10.28 0.81 -7.28
N LYS A 20 9.35 1.11 -8.19
CA LYS A 20 8.92 2.49 -8.49
C LYS A 20 8.48 3.25 -7.24
N ILE A 21 7.71 2.62 -6.35
CA ILE A 21 7.27 3.22 -5.06
C ILE A 21 8.47 3.42 -4.15
N TRP A 22 9.31 2.39 -4.00
CA TRP A 22 10.44 2.43 -3.08
C TRP A 22 11.47 3.47 -3.50
N ASN A 23 11.74 3.58 -4.80
CA ASN A 23 12.60 4.62 -5.37
C ASN A 23 12.04 6.02 -5.13
N LEU A 24 10.72 6.23 -5.23
CA LEU A 24 10.07 7.49 -4.87
C LEU A 24 10.23 7.79 -3.38
N TYR A 25 10.05 6.81 -2.49
CA TYR A 25 10.20 7.03 -1.05
C TYR A 25 11.65 7.36 -0.67
N GLU A 26 12.63 6.70 -1.29
CA GLU A 26 14.04 7.05 -1.13
C GLU A 26 14.33 8.46 -1.66
N GLU A 27 13.75 8.85 -2.80
CA GLU A 27 13.81 10.23 -3.30
C GLU A 27 13.22 11.21 -2.28
N PHE A 28 12.04 10.89 -1.72
CA PHE A 28 11.34 11.74 -0.76
C PHE A 28 12.08 11.89 0.56
N ASN A 29 12.77 10.83 1.00
CA ASN A 29 13.59 10.81 2.21
C ASN A 29 14.84 11.69 2.10
N LYS A 30 15.36 11.94 0.90
CA LYS A 30 16.60 12.72 0.71
C LYS A 30 16.52 14.05 1.47
N THR A 31 17.63 14.47 2.06
CA THR A 31 17.77 15.84 2.58
C THR A 31 18.05 16.82 1.43
N ILE A 32 17.83 18.11 1.66
CA ILE A 32 18.18 19.14 0.67
C ILE A 32 19.68 19.41 0.70
N ASP A 33 20.36 19.10 -0.39
CA ASP A 33 21.78 19.40 -0.55
C ASP A 33 22.01 20.87 -0.93
N ASN A 34 23.26 21.32 -1.02
CA ASN A 34 23.57 22.71 -1.39
C ASN A 34 23.46 22.99 -2.90
N LYS A 35 23.18 21.98 -3.72
CA LYS A 35 23.08 22.09 -5.18
C LYS A 35 21.64 22.32 -5.64
N ASP A 36 20.66 22.07 -4.78
CA ASP A 36 19.26 22.40 -5.02
C ASP A 36 19.06 23.92 -5.12
N HIS A 37 18.74 24.41 -6.32
CA HIS A 37 18.55 25.82 -6.62
C HIS A 37 17.35 26.44 -5.91
N HIS A 38 16.39 25.64 -5.42
CA HIS A 38 15.19 26.10 -4.72
C HIS A 38 15.31 25.96 -3.20
N LYS A 39 16.48 25.55 -2.68
CA LYS A 39 16.74 25.41 -1.25
C LYS A 39 16.30 26.61 -0.41
N SER A 40 16.65 27.83 -0.82
CA SER A 40 16.26 29.05 -0.09
C SER A 40 14.74 29.20 -0.02
N ASN A 41 14.05 28.95 -1.14
CA ASN A 41 12.60 29.08 -1.24
C ASN A 41 11.90 28.09 -0.30
N TYR A 42 12.33 26.83 -0.26
CA TYR A 42 11.78 25.83 0.66
C TYR A 42 11.99 26.24 2.13
N VAL A 43 13.19 26.70 2.48
CA VAL A 43 13.54 27.08 3.85
C VAL A 43 12.75 28.31 4.31
N GLU A 44 12.63 29.34 3.47
CA GLU A 44 11.88 30.56 3.77
C GLU A 44 10.39 30.30 3.88
N MET A 45 9.83 29.52 2.96
CA MET A 45 8.43 29.13 3.01
C MET A 45 8.11 28.33 4.28
N CYS A 46 8.95 27.37 4.64
CA CYS A 46 8.79 26.64 5.89
C CYS A 46 8.94 27.51 7.13
N LYS A 47 9.80 28.54 7.10
CA LYS A 47 9.92 29.50 8.20
C LYS A 47 8.59 30.22 8.43
N VAL A 48 7.98 30.75 7.37
CA VAL A 48 6.68 31.44 7.43
C VAL A 48 5.57 30.49 7.88
N ILE A 49 5.52 29.28 7.32
CA ILE A 49 4.52 28.25 7.68
C ILE A 49 4.61 27.91 9.16
N LEU A 50 5.83 27.64 9.66
CA LEU A 50 6.02 27.21 11.04
C LEU A 50 5.93 28.35 12.05
N GLU A 51 5.95 29.62 11.62
CA GLU A 51 5.63 30.75 12.49
C GLU A 51 4.18 30.72 12.99
N GLN A 52 3.27 30.14 12.22
CA GLN A 52 1.85 30.00 12.53
C GLN A 52 1.52 28.78 13.40
N VAL A 53 2.53 28.02 13.85
CA VAL A 53 2.35 26.72 14.53
C VAL A 53 2.85 26.79 15.97
N ASP A 54 1.98 26.46 16.92
CA ASP A 54 2.34 26.31 18.32
C ASP A 54 3.29 25.10 18.52
N ASN A 55 4.25 25.22 19.45
CA ASN A 55 5.24 24.18 19.76
C ASN A 55 6.11 23.77 18.56
N LYS A 56 6.88 24.74 18.04
CA LYS A 56 7.88 24.56 16.97
C LYS A 56 8.93 23.51 17.34
N LYS A 57 8.72 22.27 16.91
CA LYS A 57 9.74 21.21 17.01
C LYS A 57 10.61 21.25 15.75
N GLU A 58 11.92 21.18 15.93
CA GLU A 58 12.91 21.19 14.83
C GLU A 58 12.59 20.15 13.74
N ARG A 59 12.08 18.97 14.13
CA ARG A 59 11.60 17.92 13.22
C ARG A 59 10.52 18.37 12.22
N TYR A 60 9.69 19.36 12.57
CA TYR A 60 8.66 19.88 11.66
C TYR A 60 9.26 20.71 10.55
N LYS A 61 10.41 21.35 10.80
CA LYS A 61 11.16 22.07 9.78
C LYS A 61 11.70 21.11 8.74
N ASP A 62 12.32 20.01 9.17
CA ASP A 62 12.82 18.99 8.23
C ASP A 62 11.69 18.37 7.40
N LEU A 63 10.59 17.96 8.05
CA LEU A 63 9.41 17.42 7.34
C LEU A 63 8.82 18.43 6.36
N CYS A 64 8.66 19.69 6.78
CA CYS A 64 8.14 20.75 5.92
C CYS A 64 9.01 20.93 4.68
N ILE A 65 10.33 21.01 4.86
CA ILE A 65 11.28 21.20 3.76
C ILE A 65 11.23 20.02 2.78
N LYS A 66 11.26 18.78 3.29
CA LYS A 66 11.13 17.56 2.47
C LYS A 66 9.80 17.56 1.71
N LEU A 67 8.69 17.84 2.38
CA LEU A 67 7.36 17.80 1.79
C LEU A 67 7.20 18.86 0.68
N ILE A 68 7.58 20.11 0.91
CA ILE A 68 7.48 21.16 -0.13
C ILE A 68 8.35 20.80 -1.33
N ARG A 69 9.59 20.34 -1.13
CA ARG A 69 10.44 19.89 -2.24
C ARG A 69 9.79 18.76 -3.06
N ASN A 70 9.20 17.79 -2.38
CA ASN A 70 8.58 16.64 -3.04
C ASN A 70 7.29 17.01 -3.78
N LEU A 71 6.52 17.96 -3.24
CA LEU A 71 5.38 18.61 -3.92
C LEU A 71 5.82 19.47 -5.11
N GLY A 72 7.05 19.98 -5.08
CA GLY A 72 7.72 20.60 -6.22
C GLY A 72 7.21 21.97 -6.68
N PRO A 73 6.54 22.82 -5.89
CA PRO A 73 5.84 24.00 -6.42
C PRO A 73 6.71 24.98 -7.23
N PHE A 74 8.04 25.00 -7.01
CA PHE A 74 8.99 25.86 -7.74
C PHE A 74 9.55 25.24 -9.03
N ASP A 75 9.40 23.93 -9.23
CA ASP A 75 9.84 23.23 -10.45
C ASP A 75 8.73 23.14 -11.51
N PHE A 76 7.52 23.63 -11.19
CA PHE A 76 6.30 23.33 -11.96
C PHE A 76 6.44 23.60 -13.46
N LYS A 77 6.89 24.79 -13.82
CA LYS A 77 7.04 25.24 -15.21
C LYS A 77 8.07 24.46 -16.03
N ASN A 78 8.98 23.73 -15.39
CA ASN A 78 10.10 23.06 -16.05
C ASN A 78 9.98 21.53 -16.00
N ASN A 79 8.95 20.99 -15.35
CA ASN A 79 8.85 19.55 -15.09
C ASN A 79 7.40 19.07 -14.90
N GLU A 80 6.51 19.37 -15.85
CA GLU A 80 5.08 19.03 -15.79
C GLU A 80 4.82 17.54 -15.53
N ASP A 81 5.67 16.64 -16.05
CA ASP A 81 5.59 15.18 -15.85
C ASP A 81 5.70 14.76 -14.37
N LYS A 82 6.32 15.61 -13.53
CA LYS A 82 6.43 15.39 -12.08
C LYS A 82 5.06 15.48 -11.39
N TYR A 83 4.08 16.16 -11.98
CA TYR A 83 2.79 16.46 -11.34
C TYR A 83 1.70 15.55 -11.88
N ASN A 84 1.73 14.29 -11.43
CA ASN A 84 0.73 13.30 -11.76
C ASN A 84 0.11 12.67 -10.50
N SER A 85 -1.10 12.13 -10.66
CA SER A 85 -1.88 11.52 -9.58
C SER A 85 -1.13 10.37 -8.89
N GLU A 86 -0.34 9.57 -9.63
CA GLU A 86 0.47 8.49 -9.07
C GLU A 86 1.51 9.04 -8.08
N ARG A 87 2.28 10.05 -8.45
CA ARG A 87 3.28 10.65 -7.56
C ARG A 87 2.60 11.26 -6.33
N CYS A 88 1.46 11.93 -6.49
CA CYS A 88 0.71 12.51 -5.38
C CYS A 88 0.20 11.44 -4.38
N LYS A 89 -0.33 10.31 -4.88
CA LYS A 89 -0.72 9.16 -4.03
C LYS A 89 0.48 8.57 -3.28
N ASN A 90 1.64 8.49 -3.93
CA ASN A 90 2.88 8.06 -3.29
C ASN A 90 3.36 9.06 -2.22
N ILE A 91 3.29 10.37 -2.47
CA ILE A 91 3.61 11.41 -1.47
C ILE A 91 2.70 11.27 -0.24
N ASN A 92 1.40 11.08 -0.43
CA ASN A 92 0.46 10.90 0.68
C ASN A 92 0.73 9.62 1.48
N SER A 93 1.07 8.52 0.80
CA SER A 93 1.44 7.25 1.44
C SER A 93 2.75 7.37 2.23
N TRP A 94 3.79 7.96 1.64
CA TRP A 94 5.05 8.27 2.30
C TRP A 94 4.83 9.14 3.53
N LEU A 95 4.04 10.20 3.37
CA LEU A 95 3.73 11.14 4.43
C LEU A 95 3.01 10.46 5.61
N TYR A 96 2.08 9.54 5.33
CA TYR A 96 1.50 8.70 6.37
C TYR A 96 2.59 7.92 7.13
N TYR A 97 3.48 7.21 6.44
CA TYR A 97 4.50 6.39 7.10
C TYR A 97 5.49 7.22 7.92
N VAL A 98 5.91 8.39 7.45
CA VAL A 98 6.82 9.26 8.23
C VAL A 98 6.13 9.94 9.40
N THR A 99 4.80 10.05 9.41
CA THR A 99 4.05 10.73 10.48
C THR A 99 3.22 9.81 11.36
N LYS A 100 3.00 8.53 11.01
CA LYS A 100 2.07 7.66 11.74
C LYS A 100 2.41 7.50 13.22
N ASP A 101 3.70 7.40 13.53
CA ASP A 101 4.25 7.25 14.88
C ASP A 101 4.58 8.59 15.57
N TYR A 102 4.34 9.70 14.87
CA TYR A 102 4.65 11.04 15.37
C TYR A 102 3.38 11.89 15.45
N ASN A 103 3.20 12.57 16.58
CA ASN A 103 2.11 13.53 16.69
C ASN A 103 2.48 14.83 15.95
N VAL A 104 2.30 14.85 14.63
CA VAL A 104 2.44 16.03 13.76
C VAL A 104 1.06 16.67 13.63
N PRO A 105 0.89 17.98 13.91
CA PRO A 105 -0.42 18.59 13.82
C PRO A 105 -0.90 18.65 12.37
N GLN A 106 -2.08 18.12 12.14
CA GLN A 106 -2.56 17.83 10.79
C GLN A 106 -2.82 19.10 9.96
N HIS A 107 -3.25 20.19 10.61
CA HIS A 107 -3.43 21.49 9.97
C HIS A 107 -2.13 22.05 9.37
N VAL A 108 -0.96 21.70 9.93
CA VAL A 108 0.35 22.13 9.41
C VAL A 108 0.59 21.50 8.05
N ILE A 109 0.31 20.20 7.95
CA ILE A 109 0.43 19.47 6.70
C ILE A 109 -0.56 20.04 5.67
N THR A 110 -1.83 20.25 6.04
CA THR A 110 -2.82 20.89 5.16
C THR A 110 -2.31 22.20 4.60
N TYR A 111 -1.75 23.04 5.47
CA TYR A 111 -1.28 24.35 5.09
C TYR A 111 -0.09 24.26 4.12
N ILE A 112 0.83 23.31 4.31
CA ILE A 112 1.93 23.07 3.37
C ILE A 112 1.42 22.72 1.96
N PHE A 113 0.46 21.80 1.85
CA PHE A 113 -0.12 21.42 0.56
C PHE A 113 -0.82 22.61 -0.11
N ASN A 114 -1.64 23.34 0.65
CA ASN A 114 -2.37 24.50 0.12
C ASN A 114 -1.41 25.59 -0.37
N GLN A 115 -0.38 25.93 0.43
CA GLN A 115 0.60 26.94 0.02
C GLN A 115 1.41 26.47 -1.21
N SER A 116 1.70 25.18 -1.32
CA SER A 116 2.37 24.63 -2.51
C SER A 116 1.49 24.74 -3.75
N ASN A 117 0.21 24.35 -3.67
CA ASN A 117 -0.74 24.47 -4.77
C ASN A 117 -0.99 25.94 -5.17
N ASN A 118 -1.05 26.86 -4.19
CA ASN A 118 -1.19 28.29 -4.47
C ASN A 118 -0.02 28.85 -5.29
N ILE A 119 1.20 28.32 -5.13
CA ILE A 119 2.37 28.74 -5.93
C ILE A 119 2.27 28.21 -7.36
N ILE A 120 1.70 27.01 -7.55
CA ILE A 120 1.44 26.42 -8.88
C ILE A 120 0.40 27.27 -9.65
N GLY A 121 -0.58 27.83 -8.94
CA GLY A 121 -1.57 28.77 -9.48
C GLY A 121 -2.83 28.08 -10.01
N GLU A 122 -3.96 28.80 -9.94
CA GLU A 122 -5.28 28.24 -10.30
C GLU A 122 -5.40 27.84 -11.77
N GLU A 123 -4.65 28.49 -12.65
CA GLU A 123 -4.60 28.11 -14.07
C GLU A 123 -4.04 26.70 -14.31
N ASN A 124 -3.34 26.11 -13.32
CA ASN A 124 -2.63 24.82 -13.40
C ASN A 124 -3.17 23.80 -12.37
N LYS A 125 -4.45 23.90 -12.02
CA LYS A 125 -5.09 23.13 -10.93
C LYS A 125 -5.01 21.60 -11.10
N GLU A 126 -4.86 21.09 -12.31
CA GLU A 126 -4.68 19.68 -12.63
C GLU A 126 -3.37 19.11 -12.06
N HIS A 127 -2.41 19.98 -11.74
CA HIS A 127 -1.14 19.62 -11.13
C HIS A 127 -1.15 19.71 -9.60
N TYR A 128 -2.28 20.10 -9.02
CA TYR A 128 -2.43 20.15 -7.57
C TYR A 128 -2.32 18.74 -7.00
N CYS A 129 -1.52 18.64 -5.94
CA CYS A 129 -1.56 17.46 -5.09
C CYS A 129 -2.44 17.76 -3.88
N ILE A 130 -3.37 16.86 -3.58
CA ILE A 130 -4.31 17.02 -2.47
C ILE A 130 -3.82 16.16 -1.31
N ASN A 131 -3.77 16.76 -0.12
CA ASN A 131 -3.51 16.00 1.09
C ASN A 131 -4.69 15.10 1.38
N SER A 132 -4.46 13.79 1.45
CA SER A 132 -5.50 12.79 1.66
C SER A 132 -5.57 12.30 3.10
N PHE A 133 -4.78 12.82 4.04
CA PHE A 133 -4.96 12.58 5.49
C PHE A 133 -5.21 11.10 5.87
N TYR A 134 -4.44 10.14 5.33
CA TYR A 134 -4.82 8.71 5.41
C TYR A 134 -5.13 8.19 6.81
N LYS A 135 -4.45 8.72 7.85
CA LYS A 135 -4.71 8.42 9.27
C LYS A 135 -6.13 8.83 9.73
N ASP A 136 -6.67 9.88 9.15
CA ASP A 136 -7.94 10.50 9.50
C ASP A 136 -9.09 10.16 8.56
N ILE A 137 -8.82 9.57 7.39
CA ILE A 137 -9.87 9.18 6.44
C ILE A 137 -10.08 7.68 6.32
N TYR A 138 -9.15 6.85 6.79
CA TYR A 138 -9.25 5.39 6.67
C TYR A 138 -9.15 4.69 8.02
N ASN A 139 -9.93 3.62 8.15
CA ASN A 139 -9.72 2.60 9.17
C ASN A 139 -8.63 1.64 8.66
N ASN A 140 -7.67 1.32 9.53
CA ASN A 140 -6.47 0.53 9.19
C ASN A 140 -5.71 1.09 7.97
N PRO A 141 -5.13 2.31 8.06
CA PRO A 141 -4.53 2.94 6.89
C PRO A 141 -3.36 2.17 6.27
N ASP A 142 -2.56 1.42 7.05
CA ASP A 142 -1.49 0.56 6.48
C ASP A 142 -2.07 -0.49 5.52
N ASP A 143 -3.20 -1.11 5.87
CA ASP A 143 -3.90 -2.08 5.02
C ASP A 143 -4.48 -1.40 3.76
N ILE A 144 -5.03 -0.18 3.91
CA ILE A 144 -5.60 0.57 2.78
C ILE A 144 -4.52 1.10 1.83
N ILE A 145 -3.34 1.48 2.32
CA ILE A 145 -2.22 1.90 1.47
C ILE A 145 -1.75 0.76 0.58
N LYS A 146 -1.76 -0.51 1.05
CA LYS A 146 -1.48 -1.65 0.18
C LYS A 146 -2.48 -1.74 -0.99
N LEU A 147 -3.76 -1.50 -0.73
CA LEU A 147 -4.78 -1.47 -1.79
C LEU A 147 -4.61 -0.27 -2.73
N ILE A 148 -4.22 0.89 -2.22
CA ILE A 148 -3.89 2.08 -3.04
C ILE A 148 -2.70 1.78 -3.95
N ASN A 149 -1.64 1.17 -3.43
CA ASN A 149 -0.47 0.78 -4.23
C ASN A 149 -0.86 -0.20 -5.34
N LEU A 150 -1.73 -1.17 -5.05
CA LEU A 150 -2.29 -2.06 -6.06
C LEU A 150 -3.09 -1.29 -7.13
N GLU A 151 -3.95 -0.35 -6.72
CA GLU A 151 -4.75 0.47 -7.63
C GLU A 151 -3.87 1.27 -8.60
N VAL A 152 -2.81 1.89 -8.09
CA VAL A 152 -1.87 2.73 -8.84
C VAL A 152 -1.04 1.88 -9.81
N TYR A 153 -0.46 0.77 -9.34
CA TYR A 153 0.48 -0.04 -10.11
C TYR A 153 -0.16 -1.29 -10.74
N LYS A 154 -1.50 -1.31 -10.88
CA LYS A 154 -2.26 -2.48 -11.33
C LYS A 154 -1.79 -3.06 -12.65
N TYR A 155 -1.36 -2.23 -13.61
CA TYR A 155 -0.93 -2.70 -14.93
C TYR A 155 0.39 -3.46 -14.88
N ASP A 156 1.37 -2.93 -14.16
CA ASP A 156 2.67 -3.58 -13.95
C ASP A 156 2.47 -4.91 -13.20
N ILE A 157 1.66 -4.88 -12.14
CA ILE A 157 1.28 -6.06 -11.35
C ILE A 157 0.62 -7.13 -12.23
N LEU A 158 -0.38 -6.77 -13.03
CA LEU A 158 -1.07 -7.71 -13.92
C LEU A 158 -0.13 -8.30 -14.99
N ASN A 159 0.80 -7.50 -15.52
CA ASN A 159 1.79 -7.98 -16.49
C ASN A 159 2.72 -9.04 -15.87
N ILE A 160 3.21 -8.80 -14.65
CA ILE A 160 4.04 -9.75 -13.89
C ILE A 160 3.25 -11.03 -13.57
N LEU A 161 1.98 -10.92 -13.19
CA LEU A 161 1.11 -12.08 -12.90
C LEU A 161 0.83 -12.94 -14.14
N LYS A 162 0.80 -12.34 -15.33
CA LYS A 162 0.64 -13.09 -16.59
C LYS A 162 1.94 -13.81 -16.98
N ASN A 163 3.10 -13.21 -16.72
CA ASN A 163 4.40 -13.78 -17.06
C ASN A 163 4.95 -14.72 -15.96
N ASN A 164 4.75 -16.03 -16.10
CA ASN A 164 5.25 -17.03 -15.13
C ASN A 164 6.78 -17.11 -15.02
N LYS A 165 7.52 -16.55 -15.99
CA LYS A 165 9.00 -16.53 -15.99
C LYS A 165 9.56 -15.29 -15.32
N ASP A 166 8.72 -14.34 -14.93
CA ASP A 166 9.14 -13.14 -14.23
C ASP A 166 9.68 -13.50 -12.85
N ASN A 167 10.84 -12.95 -12.49
CA ASN A 167 11.47 -13.20 -11.19
C ASN A 167 10.59 -12.75 -10.02
N ASN A 168 9.74 -11.76 -10.24
CA ASN A 168 8.82 -11.22 -9.24
C ASN A 168 7.43 -11.86 -9.28
N HIS A 169 7.20 -12.84 -10.17
CA HIS A 169 5.90 -13.50 -10.32
C HIS A 169 5.33 -13.99 -8.97
N CYS A 170 6.20 -14.61 -8.16
CA CYS A 170 5.82 -15.19 -6.88
C CYS A 170 5.52 -14.17 -5.80
N SER A 171 6.37 -13.16 -5.63
CA SER A 171 6.11 -12.05 -4.71
C SER A 171 4.84 -11.30 -5.10
N CYS A 172 4.57 -11.15 -6.40
CA CYS A 172 3.36 -10.51 -6.90
C CYS A 172 2.10 -11.34 -6.58
N ARG A 173 2.14 -12.68 -6.74
CA ARG A 173 1.05 -13.57 -6.31
C ARG A 173 0.77 -13.46 -4.81
N LYS A 174 1.82 -13.47 -3.98
CA LYS A 174 1.71 -13.31 -2.52
C LYS A 174 1.07 -11.96 -2.15
N PHE A 175 1.50 -10.88 -2.79
CA PHE A 175 0.92 -9.55 -2.58
C PHE A 175 -0.58 -9.48 -2.92
N ILE A 176 -1.02 -10.08 -4.02
CA ILE A 176 -2.46 -10.14 -4.35
C ILE A 176 -3.24 -10.92 -3.28
N VAL A 177 -2.70 -12.05 -2.80
CA VAL A 177 -3.34 -12.83 -1.74
C VAL A 177 -3.43 -12.04 -0.43
N GLU A 178 -2.39 -11.30 -0.06
CA GLU A 178 -2.45 -10.38 1.08
C GLU A 178 -3.53 -9.32 0.91
N CYS A 179 -3.66 -8.71 -0.28
CA CYS A 179 -4.74 -7.77 -0.58
C CYS A 179 -6.13 -8.43 -0.46
N SER A 180 -6.27 -9.69 -0.87
CA SER A 180 -7.50 -10.48 -0.69
C SER A 180 -7.81 -10.74 0.79
N ASN A 181 -6.79 -10.99 1.62
CA ASN A 181 -6.94 -11.18 3.06
C ASN A 181 -7.33 -9.87 3.76
N ILE A 182 -6.71 -8.75 3.37
CA ILE A 182 -7.10 -7.40 3.79
C ILE A 182 -8.57 -7.16 3.46
N TYR A 183 -8.98 -7.50 2.24
CA TYR A 183 -10.36 -7.33 1.81
C TYR A 183 -11.34 -8.05 2.74
N GLU A 184 -11.14 -9.34 3.00
CA GLU A 184 -12.05 -10.09 3.88
C GLU A 184 -12.05 -9.56 5.32
N LYS A 185 -10.86 -9.36 5.89
CA LYS A 185 -10.71 -8.88 7.26
C LYS A 185 -11.39 -7.53 7.44
N VAL A 186 -11.07 -6.56 6.60
CA VAL A 186 -11.54 -5.18 6.77
C VAL A 186 -13.00 -5.04 6.31
N ASN A 187 -13.44 -5.74 5.27
CA ASN A 187 -14.85 -5.71 4.83
C ASN A 187 -15.79 -6.27 5.91
N ASN A 188 -15.42 -7.37 6.56
CA ASN A 188 -16.25 -7.98 7.60
C ASN A 188 -16.32 -7.14 8.88
N ILE A 189 -15.29 -6.36 9.19
CA ILE A 189 -15.26 -5.50 10.38
C ILE A 189 -15.93 -4.15 10.07
N ASN A 190 -15.62 -3.56 8.92
CA ASN A 190 -15.93 -2.15 8.64
C ASN A 190 -17.07 -1.96 7.63
N CYS A 191 -17.51 -2.97 6.88
CA CYS A 191 -18.45 -2.74 5.77
C CYS A 191 -19.77 -3.53 5.87
N THR A 192 -19.92 -4.36 6.91
CA THR A 192 -21.18 -5.05 7.22
C THR A 192 -21.97 -4.27 8.29
N GLY A 193 -23.22 -3.90 8.00
CA GLY A 193 -24.15 -3.27 8.95
C GLY A 193 -24.56 -1.82 8.62
N LEU A 194 -25.70 -1.39 9.16
CA LEU A 194 -26.29 -0.06 8.89
C LEU A 194 -25.29 1.07 9.14
N THR A 195 -25.16 1.92 8.13
CA THR A 195 -24.33 3.11 8.04
C THR A 195 -24.81 4.15 9.05
N GLY A 196 -24.15 4.19 10.21
CA GLY A 196 -23.94 5.48 10.87
C GLY A 196 -23.03 6.33 9.98
N ASP A 197 -23.18 7.65 10.08
CA ASP A 197 -22.45 8.68 9.32
C ASP A 197 -20.96 8.77 9.73
N ASP A 198 -20.26 7.63 9.65
CA ASP A 198 -18.82 7.53 9.89
C ASP A 198 -18.09 7.61 8.55
N SER A 199 -17.55 8.79 8.27
CA SER A 199 -16.80 9.08 7.05
C SER A 199 -15.59 8.17 6.87
N LYS A 200 -14.89 7.78 7.95
CA LYS A 200 -13.76 6.83 7.86
C LYS A 200 -14.22 5.47 7.39
N LYS A 201 -15.32 4.97 7.97
CA LYS A 201 -15.93 3.70 7.59
C LYS A 201 -16.29 3.70 6.10
N SER A 202 -17.01 4.74 5.66
CA SER A 202 -17.42 4.90 4.26
C SER A 202 -16.23 4.91 3.30
N ASN A 203 -15.23 5.75 3.57
CA ASN A 203 -14.02 5.88 2.75
C ASN A 203 -13.23 4.57 2.66
N THR A 204 -13.10 3.86 3.78
CA THR A 204 -12.44 2.54 3.83
C THR A 204 -13.19 1.52 2.98
N CYS A 205 -14.53 1.45 3.11
CA CYS A 205 -15.35 0.53 2.33
C CYS A 205 -15.31 0.83 0.84
N SER A 206 -15.23 2.10 0.46
CA SER A 206 -15.06 2.48 -0.95
C SER A 206 -13.75 1.94 -1.54
N LYS A 207 -12.63 2.02 -0.81
CA LYS A 207 -11.36 1.42 -1.24
C LYS A 207 -11.43 -0.11 -1.37
N LEU A 208 -12.12 -0.77 -0.44
CA LEU A 208 -12.37 -2.23 -0.52
C LEU A 208 -13.25 -2.61 -1.72
N GLN A 209 -14.26 -1.81 -2.03
CA GLN A 209 -15.11 -2.00 -3.22
C GLN A 209 -14.32 -1.81 -4.51
N GLY A 210 -13.41 -0.84 -4.56
CA GLY A 210 -12.47 -0.66 -5.66
C GLY A 210 -11.60 -1.91 -5.88
N PHE A 211 -11.04 -2.46 -4.80
CA PHE A 211 -10.31 -3.72 -4.86
C PHE A 211 -11.17 -4.91 -5.34
N ASN A 212 -12.36 -5.09 -4.79
CA ASN A 212 -13.29 -6.16 -5.22
C ASN A 212 -13.60 -6.07 -6.73
N THR A 213 -13.80 -4.83 -7.21
CA THR A 213 -14.03 -4.56 -8.64
C THR A 213 -12.80 -4.93 -9.46
N PHE A 214 -11.60 -4.49 -9.06
CA PHE A 214 -10.34 -4.89 -9.70
C PHE A 214 -10.20 -6.42 -9.76
N TYR A 215 -10.42 -7.10 -8.64
CA TYR A 215 -10.28 -8.56 -8.54
C TYR A 215 -11.24 -9.26 -9.49
N LYS A 216 -12.53 -8.92 -9.43
CA LYS A 216 -13.54 -9.53 -10.29
C LYS A 216 -13.25 -9.30 -11.77
N THR A 217 -12.89 -8.07 -12.15
CA THR A 217 -12.76 -7.67 -13.56
C THR A 217 -11.45 -8.09 -14.21
N ASN A 218 -10.37 -8.24 -13.44
CA ASN A 218 -9.04 -8.54 -13.99
C ASN A 218 -8.55 -9.94 -13.65
N ILE A 219 -8.91 -10.48 -12.48
CA ILE A 219 -8.45 -11.78 -12.01
C ILE A 219 -9.55 -12.83 -12.24
N SER A 220 -10.76 -12.60 -11.73
CA SER A 220 -11.86 -13.57 -11.81
C SER A 220 -12.45 -13.77 -13.20
N THR A 221 -12.18 -12.91 -14.17
CA THR A 221 -12.60 -13.10 -15.58
C THR A 221 -11.48 -13.68 -16.44
N ASN A 222 -10.25 -13.73 -15.93
CA ASN A 222 -9.09 -14.17 -16.67
C ASN A 222 -8.74 -15.62 -16.27
N VAL A 223 -9.01 -16.56 -17.18
CA VAL A 223 -8.79 -18.01 -16.95
C VAL A 223 -7.34 -18.33 -16.56
N GLU A 224 -6.35 -17.66 -17.16
CA GLU A 224 -4.94 -17.87 -16.81
C GLU A 224 -4.62 -17.42 -15.38
N LEU A 225 -5.23 -16.32 -14.92
CA LEU A 225 -5.01 -15.81 -13.56
C LEU A 225 -5.81 -16.58 -12.50
N GLN A 226 -7.01 -17.07 -12.84
CA GLN A 226 -7.80 -17.95 -11.96
C GLN A 226 -7.07 -19.25 -11.61
N GLN A 227 -6.26 -19.80 -12.52
CA GLN A 227 -5.46 -20.99 -12.25
C GLN A 227 -4.28 -20.71 -11.31
N LYS A 228 -3.89 -19.44 -11.15
CA LYS A 228 -2.70 -19.02 -10.39
C LYS A 228 -3.05 -18.39 -9.05
N LEU A 229 -4.23 -17.81 -8.91
CA LEU A 229 -4.68 -17.10 -7.73
C LEU A 229 -5.94 -17.76 -7.18
N PRO A 230 -6.10 -17.87 -5.86
CA PRO A 230 -7.32 -18.38 -5.27
C PRO A 230 -8.53 -17.51 -5.65
N SER A 231 -9.74 -18.03 -5.47
CA SER A 231 -10.92 -17.17 -5.47
C SER A 231 -10.82 -16.14 -4.35
N LEU A 232 -11.51 -15.01 -4.54
CA LEU A 232 -11.53 -13.94 -3.55
C LEU A 232 -12.09 -14.39 -2.20
N TYR A 233 -12.97 -15.40 -2.19
CA TYR A 233 -13.67 -15.90 -0.99
C TYR A 233 -13.25 -17.32 -0.59
N ASP A 234 -12.12 -17.82 -1.11
CA ASP A 234 -11.63 -19.14 -0.71
C ASP A 234 -11.18 -19.13 0.75
N ALA A 235 -11.60 -20.15 1.51
CA ALA A 235 -11.29 -20.28 2.93
C ALA A 235 -9.79 -20.54 3.21
N GLU A 236 -9.04 -21.10 2.24
CA GLU A 236 -7.63 -21.48 2.38
C GLU A 236 -6.75 -20.88 1.27
N LYS A 237 -6.46 -19.58 1.36
CA LYS A 237 -5.61 -18.87 0.37
C LYS A 237 -4.12 -19.11 0.56
N GLU A 238 -3.71 -19.44 1.79
CA GLU A 238 -2.29 -19.56 2.17
C GLU A 238 -1.65 -20.84 1.63
N HIS A 239 -2.42 -21.92 1.45
CA HIS A 239 -1.92 -23.19 0.90
C HIS A 239 -1.79 -23.19 -0.64
N ILE A 240 -2.41 -22.23 -1.34
CA ILE A 240 -2.48 -22.15 -2.81
C ILE A 240 -1.32 -21.33 -3.41
N THR A 241 -0.51 -20.66 -2.58
CA THR A 241 0.64 -19.85 -3.00
C THR A 241 1.96 -20.63 -3.11
N ILE A 242 1.91 -21.95 -3.37
CA ILE A 242 3.14 -22.68 -3.68
C ILE A 242 3.71 -22.13 -4.98
N CYS A 243 4.87 -21.52 -4.87
CA CYS A 243 5.67 -21.05 -5.98
C CYS A 243 6.84 -22.01 -6.22
N PRO A 244 7.28 -22.24 -7.47
CA PRO A 244 8.43 -23.10 -7.73
C PRO A 244 9.69 -22.70 -6.94
N SER A 245 9.85 -21.40 -6.66
CA SER A 245 10.92 -20.85 -5.83
C SER A 245 10.82 -21.21 -4.34
N ASP A 246 9.62 -21.51 -3.83
CA ASP A 246 9.40 -21.94 -2.44
C ASP A 246 9.72 -23.43 -2.25
N ILE A 247 9.58 -24.27 -3.29
CA ILE A 247 9.94 -25.70 -3.27
C ILE A 247 11.44 -25.89 -3.00
N GLY A 248 12.29 -25.00 -3.54
CA GLY A 248 13.74 -25.03 -3.31
C GLY A 248 14.14 -24.64 -1.88
N LYS A 249 13.43 -23.68 -1.27
CA LYS A 249 13.67 -23.19 0.10
C LYS A 249 13.16 -24.18 1.16
N GLN A 250 11.96 -24.74 0.98
CA GLN A 250 11.45 -25.79 1.88
C GLN A 250 12.35 -27.04 1.88
N LYS A 251 12.92 -27.40 0.73
CA LYS A 251 13.87 -28.52 0.63
C LYS A 251 15.21 -28.23 1.32
N GLN A 252 15.61 -26.96 1.48
CA GLN A 252 16.79 -26.55 2.25
C GLN A 252 16.50 -26.51 3.76
N GLU A 253 15.32 -26.03 4.17
CA GLU A 253 14.90 -26.03 5.58
C GLU A 253 14.69 -27.45 6.12
N LEU A 254 14.04 -28.34 5.35
CA LEU A 254 13.95 -29.77 5.73
C LEU A 254 15.33 -30.42 5.85
N LYS A 255 16.28 -30.06 4.98
CA LYS A 255 17.66 -30.56 5.07
C LYS A 255 18.43 -29.99 6.27
N ALA A 256 18.13 -28.76 6.67
CA ALA A 256 18.73 -28.15 7.87
C ALA A 256 18.20 -28.80 9.15
N VAL A 257 16.90 -29.07 9.23
CA VAL A 257 16.26 -29.79 10.35
C VAL A 257 16.77 -31.23 10.45
N GLN A 258 16.85 -31.96 9.32
CA GLN A 258 17.42 -33.31 9.30
C GLN A 258 18.92 -33.36 9.66
N ARG A 259 19.67 -32.28 9.38
CA ARG A 259 21.09 -32.18 9.76
C ARG A 259 21.27 -31.84 11.24
N GLN A 260 20.32 -31.14 11.86
CA GLN A 260 20.27 -30.90 13.30
C GLN A 260 19.91 -32.17 14.08
N GLU A 261 18.98 -32.99 13.58
CA GLU A 261 18.63 -34.28 14.19
C GLU A 261 19.74 -35.33 14.07
N ARG A 262 20.55 -35.28 13.00
CA ARG A 262 21.74 -36.15 12.85
C ARG A 262 22.96 -35.71 13.66
N GLY A 263 22.91 -34.55 14.31
CA GLY A 263 24.03 -33.95 15.06
C GLY A 263 24.10 -34.31 16.55
N SER A 264 23.13 -35.04 17.09
CA SER A 264 23.17 -35.57 18.47
C SER A 264 23.25 -37.09 18.45
N GLY A 265 24.43 -37.61 18.15
CA GLY A 265 24.75 -39.04 18.27
C GLY A 265 26.25 -39.20 18.39
N LEU A 266 26.70 -39.77 19.52
CA LEU A 266 28.08 -39.98 19.91
C LEU A 266 28.96 -40.53 18.76
N GLY A 267 30.19 -40.01 18.69
CA GLY A 267 31.18 -40.42 17.70
C GLY A 267 31.67 -41.86 17.89
N GLN A 268 32.08 -42.46 16.77
CA GLN A 268 33.17 -43.43 16.75
C GLN A 268 33.82 -43.48 15.37
N GLU A 269 35.12 -43.78 15.41
CA GLU A 269 36.13 -43.68 14.36
C GLU A 269 35.95 -44.64 13.18
N ALA A 270 36.77 -44.35 12.16
CA ALA A 270 36.93 -44.97 10.86
C ALA A 270 37.01 -46.51 10.83
N GLN A 271 36.46 -47.10 9.76
CA GLN A 271 37.22 -48.05 8.93
C GLN A 271 36.54 -48.30 7.56
N SER A 272 37.41 -48.35 6.55
CA SER A 272 37.19 -48.76 5.16
C SER A 272 36.82 -50.24 5.00
N LYS A 273 36.00 -50.60 3.99
CA LYS A 273 36.28 -51.68 3.02
C LYS A 273 35.22 -51.84 1.91
N ASP A 274 35.70 -52.51 0.86
CA ASP A 274 35.25 -52.65 -0.53
C ASP A 274 33.96 -53.41 -0.85
N SER A 275 33.51 -53.15 -2.10
CA SER A 275 33.03 -54.08 -3.14
C SER A 275 31.56 -54.53 -3.22
N MET A 276 31.04 -54.46 -4.47
CA MET A 276 30.11 -55.34 -5.24
C MET A 276 28.92 -55.98 -4.48
N ASP A 277 27.68 -56.00 -4.96
CA ASP A 277 27.21 -56.39 -6.30
C ASP A 277 25.70 -56.05 -6.46
N SER A 278 25.23 -56.31 -7.67
CA SER A 278 23.98 -56.12 -8.39
C SER A 278 22.59 -56.46 -7.80
N ALA A 279 21.61 -55.85 -8.50
CA ALA A 279 20.35 -56.43 -9.01
C ALA A 279 19.03 -56.38 -8.19
N GLN A 280 18.10 -55.66 -8.82
CA GLN A 280 16.69 -56.00 -9.10
C GLN A 280 15.63 -56.07 -7.98
N GLN A 281 14.73 -55.07 -8.06
CA GLN A 281 13.32 -55.24 -8.42
C GLN A 281 12.42 -55.98 -7.42
N SER A 282 11.51 -55.26 -6.75
CA SER A 282 10.08 -55.58 -6.78
C SER A 282 9.26 -54.47 -6.12
N GLY A 283 8.11 -54.17 -6.72
CA GLY A 283 7.19 -53.13 -6.26
C GLY A 283 6.35 -53.56 -5.07
N SER A 284 5.74 -52.56 -4.43
CA SER A 284 4.48 -52.76 -3.72
C SER A 284 3.72 -51.44 -3.66
N THR A 285 2.66 -51.38 -4.45
CA THR A 285 1.53 -50.47 -4.25
C THR A 285 0.66 -51.08 -3.16
N ILE A 286 0.43 -50.35 -2.06
CA ILE A 286 -0.66 -50.66 -1.13
C ILE A 286 -1.55 -49.40 -1.03
N PRO A 287 -2.85 -49.49 -1.40
CA PRO A 287 -3.81 -48.45 -1.13
C PRO A 287 -4.38 -48.65 0.29
N LEU A 288 -4.52 -47.59 1.07
CA LEU A 288 -5.27 -47.63 2.33
C LEU A 288 -6.47 -46.69 2.24
N ASN A 289 -7.60 -47.26 1.81
CA ASN A 289 -8.92 -46.78 2.21
C ASN A 289 -9.11 -47.11 3.69
N GLY A 290 -9.43 -46.10 4.50
CA GLY A 290 -9.77 -46.26 5.90
C GLY A 290 -10.64 -45.11 6.36
N THR A 291 -11.95 -45.28 6.26
CA THR A 291 -12.97 -44.46 6.93
C THR A 291 -12.85 -44.65 8.44
N ALA A 292 -12.50 -43.59 9.16
CA ALA A 292 -12.70 -43.49 10.60
C ALA A 292 -13.33 -42.13 10.92
N LEU A 293 -14.62 -42.17 11.19
CA LEU A 293 -15.41 -41.08 11.77
C LEU A 293 -15.24 -41.12 13.29
N VAL A 294 -15.36 -39.94 13.91
CA VAL A 294 -15.64 -39.63 15.34
C VAL A 294 -14.43 -39.19 16.18
N GLY A 295 -14.48 -37.92 16.62
CA GLY A 295 -13.80 -37.49 17.85
C GLY A 295 -13.32 -36.04 17.91
N THR A 296 -14.21 -35.05 17.79
CA THR A 296 -13.91 -33.65 18.12
C THR A 296 -13.52 -33.51 19.60
N ARG A 297 -12.26 -33.15 19.85
CA ARG A 297 -11.86 -32.35 21.02
C ARG A 297 -10.80 -31.34 20.56
N ILE A 298 -11.27 -30.16 20.16
CA ILE A 298 -10.41 -29.00 19.91
C ILE A 298 -9.95 -28.50 21.28
N GLY A 299 -8.74 -28.90 21.67
CA GLY A 299 -8.01 -28.24 22.75
C GLY A 299 -7.64 -26.84 22.28
N ILE A 300 -8.19 -25.82 22.94
CA ILE A 300 -7.81 -24.42 22.75
C ILE A 300 -6.30 -24.30 23.02
N PRO A 301 -5.48 -23.81 22.06
CA PRO A 301 -4.07 -23.53 22.31
C PRO A 301 -3.95 -22.47 23.42
N PRO A 302 -3.07 -22.64 24.41
CA PRO A 302 -2.95 -21.73 25.56
C PRO A 302 -2.40 -20.32 25.21
N PHE A 303 -2.20 -20.00 23.93
CA PHE A 303 -1.70 -18.70 23.49
C PHE A 303 -2.74 -17.56 23.57
N LEU A 304 -4.04 -17.88 23.64
CA LEU A 304 -5.09 -16.84 23.77
C LEU A 304 -5.17 -16.23 25.18
N ALA A 305 -4.58 -16.86 26.20
CA ALA A 305 -4.56 -16.32 27.56
C ALA A 305 -3.53 -15.18 27.76
N LEU A 306 -2.57 -15.00 26.84
CA LEU A 306 -1.51 -13.99 26.98
C LEU A 306 -1.85 -12.62 26.40
N MET A 307 -2.83 -12.53 25.49
CA MET A 307 -3.25 -11.25 24.88
C MET A 307 -4.24 -10.45 25.75
N TYR A 308 -4.75 -11.03 26.84
CA TYR A 308 -5.64 -10.33 27.77
C TYR A 308 -4.90 -9.48 28.82
N LYS A 309 -3.58 -9.66 28.99
CA LYS A 309 -2.81 -9.01 30.06
C LYS A 309 -2.05 -7.73 29.64
N PHE A 310 -2.10 -7.34 28.36
CA PHE A 310 -1.32 -6.19 27.85
C PHE A 310 -2.12 -5.10 27.11
N THR A 311 -3.45 -5.10 27.20
CA THR A 311 -4.26 -4.02 26.62
C THR A 311 -4.95 -3.22 27.73
N PRO A 312 -4.40 -2.07 28.17
CA PRO A 312 -5.19 -1.13 28.96
C PRO A 312 -6.15 -0.40 28.01
N VAL A 313 -7.28 -1.03 27.71
CA VAL A 313 -8.44 -0.35 27.13
C VAL A 313 -9.10 0.45 28.24
N GLY A 314 -8.98 1.78 28.16
CA GLY A 314 -9.86 2.68 28.92
C GLY A 314 -9.13 3.87 29.52
N THR A 315 -9.03 4.96 28.75
CA THR A 315 -9.43 6.34 29.11
C THR A 315 -8.71 7.35 28.23
N TRP A 316 -9.15 7.53 26.97
CA TRP A 316 -8.90 8.82 26.29
C TRP A 316 -9.92 9.12 25.19
N PHE A 317 -11.14 9.45 25.59
CA PHE A 317 -12.02 10.28 24.76
C PHE A 317 -12.68 11.33 25.65
N ARG A 318 -11.98 12.45 25.78
CA ARG A 318 -12.60 13.74 26.07
C ARG A 318 -11.78 14.82 25.36
N SER A 319 -12.00 14.98 24.06
CA SER A 319 -11.68 16.23 23.38
C SER A 319 -12.94 17.07 23.31
N GLN A 320 -12.87 18.27 23.89
CA GLN A 320 -13.86 19.31 23.74
C GLN A 320 -13.82 19.80 22.28
N ASN A 321 -14.97 19.83 21.61
CA ASN A 321 -15.13 20.43 20.29
C ASN A 321 -14.92 21.94 20.33
N PRO A 322 -14.06 22.51 19.48
CA PRO A 322 -14.37 23.73 18.78
C PRO A 322 -14.83 23.36 17.36
N LYS A 323 -15.93 23.96 16.92
CA LYS A 323 -16.49 23.83 15.58
C LYS A 323 -15.39 24.09 14.53
N SER A 324 -14.96 23.07 13.78
CA SER A 324 -14.10 23.26 12.61
C SER A 324 -14.97 23.51 11.38
N THR A 325 -14.93 24.73 10.87
CA THR A 325 -15.58 25.12 9.62
C THR A 325 -14.86 24.50 8.42
N ASP A 326 -15.62 23.90 7.50
CA ASP A 326 -15.42 23.84 6.04
C ASP A 326 -14.17 23.18 5.39
N VAL A 327 -13.23 22.60 6.15
CA VAL A 327 -12.05 21.94 5.56
C VAL A 327 -12.39 20.60 4.87
N PHE A 328 -13.42 19.90 5.36
CA PHE A 328 -13.80 18.59 4.82
C PHE A 328 -14.58 18.68 3.51
N GLN A 329 -15.25 19.81 3.22
CA GLN A 329 -16.08 19.95 2.03
C GLN A 329 -15.24 19.86 0.74
N ASN A 330 -14.09 20.55 0.71
CA ASN A 330 -13.13 20.50 -0.40
C ASN A 330 -12.51 19.10 -0.59
N LEU A 331 -12.36 18.33 0.50
CA LEU A 331 -11.92 16.93 0.46
C LEU A 331 -12.98 16.01 -0.13
N TYR A 332 -14.26 16.20 0.24
CA TYR A 332 -15.37 15.45 -0.34
C TYR A 332 -15.53 15.72 -1.84
N GLU A 333 -15.44 16.97 -2.27
CA GLU A 333 -15.51 17.34 -3.70
C GLU A 333 -14.32 16.78 -4.51
N ALA A 334 -13.12 16.79 -3.94
CA ALA A 334 -11.95 16.18 -4.55
C ALA A 334 -12.10 14.65 -4.71
N MET A 335 -12.62 13.99 -3.67
CA MET A 335 -12.91 12.57 -3.70
C MET A 335 -14.00 12.22 -4.72
N GLU A 336 -15.07 13.01 -4.81
CA GLU A 336 -16.15 12.80 -5.79
C GLU A 336 -15.65 12.93 -7.24
N LYS A 337 -14.74 13.87 -7.50
CA LYS A 337 -14.08 14.02 -8.81
C LYS A 337 -13.13 12.86 -9.15
N GLU A 338 -12.50 12.23 -8.15
CA GLU A 338 -11.68 11.02 -8.37
C GLU A 338 -12.53 9.80 -8.77
N PHE A 339 -13.79 9.70 -8.34
CA PHE A 339 -14.70 8.61 -8.74
C PHE A 339 -15.27 8.78 -10.17
N TYR A 340 -15.30 10.01 -10.69
CA TYR A 340 -15.98 10.39 -11.94
C TYR A 340 -15.02 10.83 -13.06
N ASN A 341 -13.90 10.13 -13.26
CA ASN A 341 -13.10 10.32 -14.47
C ASN A 341 -13.38 9.18 -15.48
N PRO A 342 -14.36 9.32 -16.40
CA PRO A 342 -14.42 8.43 -17.55
C PRO A 342 -13.19 8.71 -18.42
N ARG A 343 -12.35 7.68 -18.57
CA ARG A 343 -11.27 7.64 -19.55
C ARG A 343 -11.93 7.82 -20.93
N HIS A 344 -11.82 8.99 -21.53
CA HIS A 344 -12.30 9.20 -22.91
C HIS A 344 -11.36 8.46 -23.87
N GLU A 345 -11.67 7.19 -24.13
CA GLU A 345 -11.21 6.52 -25.33
C GLU A 345 -12.01 7.07 -26.53
N ASN A 346 -11.29 7.73 -27.43
CA ASN A 346 -11.64 7.97 -28.84
C ASN A 346 -12.97 8.72 -29.12
N ALA A 347 -12.98 10.04 -28.95
CA ALA A 347 -13.96 10.89 -29.61
C ALA A 347 -13.40 11.41 -30.94
N ILE A 348 -13.89 10.84 -32.03
CA ILE A 348 -13.73 11.37 -33.39
C ILE A 348 -14.35 12.78 -33.41
N MET A 349 -13.53 13.82 -33.57
CA MET A 349 -13.97 15.20 -33.70
C MET A 349 -14.68 15.40 -35.06
N ASN A 350 -16.01 15.32 -35.08
CA ASN A 350 -16.78 15.92 -36.17
C ASN A 350 -17.01 17.41 -35.85
N SER A 351 -16.24 18.25 -36.55
CA SER A 351 -16.39 19.70 -36.55
C SER A 351 -17.69 20.09 -37.27
N SER A 352 -18.72 20.50 -36.51
CA SER A 352 -19.81 21.32 -37.04
C SER A 352 -19.72 22.72 -36.42
N GLN A 353 -19.34 23.70 -37.23
CA GLN A 353 -19.28 25.12 -36.87
C GLN A 353 -20.66 25.64 -36.46
N ALA A 354 -20.84 25.99 -35.18
CA ALA A 354 -21.94 26.83 -34.73
C ALA A 354 -21.52 28.30 -34.84
N ARG A 355 -22.17 29.07 -35.71
CA ARG A 355 -22.03 30.52 -35.82
C ARG A 355 -22.81 31.18 -34.68
N TYR A 356 -22.16 32.05 -33.91
CA TYR A 356 -22.82 32.90 -32.92
C TYR A 356 -23.12 34.27 -33.54
N ASN A 357 -24.37 34.72 -33.45
CA ASN A 357 -24.76 36.11 -33.76
C ASN A 357 -24.61 36.94 -32.49
N VAL A 358 -23.76 37.97 -32.53
CA VAL A 358 -23.58 38.94 -31.45
C VAL A 358 -24.39 40.19 -31.80
N ALA A 359 -25.34 40.56 -30.95
CA ALA A 359 -26.00 41.86 -30.99
C ALA A 359 -25.24 42.81 -30.04
N TYR A 360 -24.84 43.98 -30.54
CA TYR A 360 -24.28 45.06 -29.74
C TYR A 360 -25.40 45.98 -29.28
N GLU A 361 -25.51 46.22 -27.97
CA GLU A 361 -26.25 47.38 -27.44
C GLU A 361 -25.34 48.62 -27.49
N GLN A 362 -25.89 49.72 -28.01
CA GLN A 362 -25.25 51.03 -28.04
C GLN A 362 -25.40 51.72 -26.68
N ILE A 363 -24.32 52.32 -26.20
CA ILE A 363 -24.35 53.45 -25.26
C ILE A 363 -23.67 54.64 -25.95
#